data_AF-A0A645EF02-F1
#
_entry.id   AF-A0A645EF02-F1
#
_cell.length_a   1.000
_cell.length_b   1.000
_cell.length_c   1.000
_cell.angle_alpha   90.00
_cell.angle_beta   90.00
_cell.angle_gamma   90.00
#
_symmetry.space_group_name_H-M   'P 1'
#
loop_
_entity.id
_entity.type
_entity.pdbx_description
1 polymer ?
#
loop_
_entity_poly.entity_id
_entity_poly.type
_entity_poly.pdbx_seq_one_letter_code
_entity_poly.pdbx_strand_id
1 'polypeptide(L)'
;MIPYVLLFAAYIKLRSTRPDEVRPYAMCRNTESAVVIATIALIACALSVVLSAAPAMKTQADNLAYEAELIGGGMLVVLLGLFIWRVSQPRRLQARQE
;
A
#
# COMPACT_ATOMS: atom_id res chain seq x y z
N MET A 1 3.07 6.41 -4.29
CA MET A 1 2.77 5.08 -4.88
C MET A 1 2.68 3.96 -3.84
N ILE A 2 3.49 4.00 -2.77
CA ILE A 2 3.45 3.02 -1.67
C ILE A 2 2.05 2.71 -1.11
N PRO A 3 1.18 3.68 -0.75
CA PRO A 3 -0.16 3.36 -0.21
C PRO A 3 -1.07 2.66 -1.23
N TYR A 4 -0.86 2.90 -2.53
CA TYR A 4 -1.65 2.27 -3.60
C TYR A 4 -1.28 0.80 -3.79
N VAL A 5 -0.03 0.42 -3.56
CA VAL A 5 0.39 -1.00 -3.56
C VAL A 5 -0.40 -1.77 -2.49
N LEU A 6 -0.50 -1.20 -1.28
CA LEU A 6 -1.24 -1.79 -0.17
C LEU A 6 -2.75 -1.83 -0.46
N LEU A 7 -3.29 -0.77 -1.08
CA LEU A 7 -4.69 -0.69 -1.51
C LEU A 7 -5.04 -1.79 -2.53
N PHE A 8 -4.28 -1.91 -3.61
CA PHE A 8 -4.57 -2.90 -4.65
C PHE A 8 -4.36 -4.33 -4.16
N ALA A 9 -3.34 -4.58 -3.34
CA ALA A 9 -3.17 -5.89 -2.70
C ALA A 9 -4.35 -6.24 -1.78
N ALA A 10 -4.82 -5.30 -0.96
CA ALA A 10 -6.00 -5.49 -0.11
C ALA A 10 -7.27 -5.72 -0.94
N TYR A 11 -7.44 -5.01 -2.05
CA TYR A 11 -8.57 -5.18 -2.96
C TYR A 11 -8.58 -6.56 -3.63
N ILE A 12 -7.43 -7.02 -4.13
CA ILE A 12 -7.29 -8.37 -4.71
C ILE A 12 -7.65 -9.43 -3.66
N LYS A 13 -7.11 -9.30 -2.43
CA LYS A 13 -7.44 -10.20 -1.32
C LYS A 13 -8.93 -10.17 -0.99
N LEU A 14 -9.56 -9.00 -0.96
CA LEU A 14 -10.99 -8.85 -0.66
C LEU A 14 -11.86 -9.51 -1.73
N ARG A 15 -11.52 -9.38 -3.01
CA ARG A 15 -12.26 -10.00 -4.11
C ARG A 15 -12.06 -11.52 -4.16
N SER A 16 -10.87 -12.01 -3.79
CA SER A 16 -10.57 -13.44 -3.74
C SER A 16 -11.18 -14.16 -2.52
N THR A 17 -11.19 -13.53 -1.34
CA THR A 17 -11.64 -14.17 -0.09
C THR A 17 -13.13 -14.03 0.19
N ARG A 18 -13.79 -13.00 -0.35
CA ARG A 18 -15.24 -12.74 -0.15
C ARG A 18 -15.93 -12.35 -1.47
N PRO A 19 -16.07 -13.30 -2.41
CA PRO A 19 -16.69 -13.03 -3.71
C PRO A 19 -18.20 -12.77 -3.61
N ASP A 20 -18.92 -13.45 -2.71
CA ASP A 20 -20.39 -13.45 -2.63
C ASP A 20 -20.99 -12.34 -1.76
N GLU A 21 -20.16 -11.41 -1.30
CA GLU A 21 -20.60 -10.28 -0.47
C GLU A 21 -21.34 -9.26 -1.35
N VAL A 22 -22.59 -8.92 -1.00
CA VAL A 22 -23.40 -7.94 -1.73
C VAL A 22 -22.77 -6.55 -1.55
N ARG A 23 -22.28 -5.98 -2.64
CA ARG A 23 -21.59 -4.68 -2.64
C ARG A 23 -22.49 -3.60 -3.24
N PRO A 24 -22.72 -2.46 -2.55
CA PRO A 24 -23.51 -1.35 -3.08
C PRO A 24 -22.92 -0.76 -4.37
N TYR A 25 -21.60 -0.86 -4.53
CA TYR A 25 -20.87 -0.45 -5.72
C TYR A 25 -19.89 -1.54 -6.13
N ALA A 26 -19.91 -1.87 -7.42
CA ALA A 26 -18.98 -2.82 -8.03
C ALA A 26 -18.40 -2.22 -9.31
N MET A 27 -17.07 -2.08 -9.37
CA MET A 27 -16.36 -1.64 -10.59
C MET A 27 -16.62 -2.60 -11.76
N CYS A 28 -16.66 -3.91 -11.48
CA CYS A 28 -16.92 -4.93 -12.47
C CYS A 28 -17.94 -5.91 -11.91
N ARG A 29 -18.85 -6.37 -12.80
CA ARG A 29 -19.85 -7.38 -12.49
C ARG A 29 -19.22 -8.71 -12.05
N ASN A 30 -18.09 -9.07 -12.66
CA ASN A 30 -17.38 -10.32 -12.36
C ASN A 30 -16.19 -10.09 -11.42
N THR A 31 -15.93 -11.07 -10.56
CA THR A 31 -14.81 -11.04 -9.61
C THR A 31 -13.46 -11.17 -10.32
N GLU A 32 -13.37 -12.05 -11.32
CA GLU A 32 -12.14 -12.30 -12.08
C GLU A 32 -11.64 -11.06 -12.81
N SER A 33 -12.51 -10.36 -13.56
CA SER A 33 -12.11 -9.16 -14.29
C SER A 33 -11.67 -8.04 -13.35
N ALA A 34 -12.33 -7.90 -12.20
CA ALA A 34 -11.89 -6.97 -11.16
C ALA A 34 -10.50 -7.31 -10.60
N VAL A 35 -10.19 -8.60 -10.40
CA VAL A 35 -8.86 -9.04 -9.94
C VAL A 35 -7.80 -8.79 -11.02
N VAL A 36 -8.11 -9.05 -12.28
CA VAL A 36 -7.18 -8.80 -13.40
C VAL A 36 -6.84 -7.31 -13.50
N ILE A 37 -7.85 -6.43 -13.49
CA ILE A 37 -7.64 -4.98 -13.56
C ILE A 37 -6.81 -4.49 -12.36
N ALA A 38 -7.14 -4.96 -11.16
CA ALA A 38 -6.39 -4.60 -9.96
C ALA A 38 -4.94 -5.12 -10.00
N THR A 39 -4.71 -6.29 -10.58
CA THR A 39 -3.36 -6.85 -10.78
C THR A 39 -2.55 -6.00 -11.75
N ILE A 40 -3.15 -5.57 -12.87
CA ILE A 40 -2.49 -4.66 -13.82
C ILE A 40 -2.13 -3.34 -13.13
N ALA A 41 -3.05 -2.76 -12.36
CA ALA A 41 -2.80 -1.52 -11.61
C ALA A 41 -1.70 -1.70 -10.54
N LEU A 42 -1.67 -2.86 -9.87
CA LEU A 42 -0.62 -3.21 -8.91
C LEU A 42 0.76 -3.30 -9.59
N ILE A 43 0.84 -3.94 -10.77
CA ILE A 43 2.08 -4.03 -11.55
C ILE A 43 2.53 -2.63 -11.99
N ALA A 44 1.62 -1.81 -12.51
CA ALA A 44 1.94 -0.43 -12.91
C ALA A 44 2.46 0.40 -11.73
N CYS A 45 1.84 0.26 -10.54
CA CYS A 45 2.32 0.90 -9.31
C CYS A 45 3.70 0.39 -8.89
N ALA A 46 3.94 -0.92 -8.94
CA ALA A 46 5.23 -1.51 -8.61
C ALA A 46 6.34 -1.03 -9.55
N LEU A 47 6.08 -1.02 -10.87
CA LEU A 47 6.99 -0.46 -11.86
C LEU A 47 7.26 1.02 -11.61
N SER A 48 6.24 1.81 -11.28
CA SER A 48 6.40 3.23 -10.96
C SER A 48 7.31 3.46 -9.75
N VAL A 49 7.24 2.60 -8.72
CA VAL A 49 8.13 2.67 -7.56
C VAL A 49 9.57 2.36 -7.97
N VAL A 50 9.79 1.32 -8.78
CA VAL A 50 11.12 0.94 -9.24
C VAL A 50 11.72 2.02 -10.15
N LEU A 51 10.93 2.56 -11.09
CA LEU A 51 11.36 3.63 -11.97
C LEU A 51 11.62 4.94 -11.21
N SER A 52 10.98 5.15 -10.06
CA SER A 52 11.25 6.30 -9.19
C SER A 52 12.64 6.23 -8.53
N ALA A 53 13.30 5.07 -8.52
CA ALA A 53 14.68 4.90 -8.08
C ALA A 53 15.69 5.02 -9.24
N ALA A 54 15.26 5.50 -10.41
CA ALA A 54 16.18 5.86 -11.48
C ALA A 54 17.06 7.05 -11.05
N PRO A 55 18.36 7.05 -11.39
CA PRO A 55 19.29 8.06 -10.89
C PRO A 55 18.91 9.45 -11.39
N ALA A 56 18.51 10.31 -10.45
CA ALA A 56 18.18 11.71 -10.72
C ALA A 56 19.42 12.63 -10.59
N MET A 57 20.46 12.16 -9.90
CA MET A 57 21.68 12.91 -9.61
C MET A 57 22.88 12.49 -10.47
N LYS A 58 23.86 13.40 -10.59
CA LYS A 58 25.06 13.21 -11.43
C LYS A 58 26.11 12.26 -10.85
N THR A 59 26.06 11.99 -9.54
CA THR A 59 27.06 11.19 -8.83
C THR A 59 26.39 10.14 -7.96
N GLN A 60 26.93 8.92 -7.92
CA GLN A 60 26.31 7.78 -7.22
C GLN A 60 26.17 7.99 -5.70
N ALA A 61 27.11 8.70 -5.08
CA ALA A 61 27.07 9.01 -3.65
C ALA A 61 25.90 9.93 -3.28
N ASP A 62 25.65 10.97 -4.07
CA ASP A 62 24.56 11.92 -3.85
C ASP A 62 23.19 11.28 -4.13
N ASN A 63 23.12 10.37 -5.11
CA ASN A 63 21.90 9.62 -5.41
C ASN A 63 21.51 8.69 -4.25
N LEU A 64 22.49 8.03 -3.63
CA LEU A 64 22.25 7.15 -2.48
C LEU A 64 21.77 7.94 -1.24
N ALA A 65 22.38 9.10 -0.96
CA ALA A 65 21.94 9.96 0.13
C ALA A 65 20.52 10.48 -0.09
N TYR A 66 20.21 10.91 -1.32
CA TYR A 66 18.88 11.37 -1.72
C TYR A 66 17.81 10.27 -1.58
N GLU A 67 18.09 9.07 -2.06
CA GLU A 67 17.17 7.93 -1.94
C GLU A 67 16.96 7.52 -0.47
N ALA A 68 18.02 7.55 0.34
CA ALA A 68 17.94 7.26 1.76
C ALA A 68 17.09 8.30 2.52
N GLU A 69 17.22 9.58 2.21
CA GLU A 69 16.39 10.64 2.79
C GLU A 69 14.92 10.49 2.37
N LEU A 70 14.66 10.18 1.10
CA LEU A 70 13.32 9.99 0.55
C LEU A 70 12.60 8.79 1.19
N ILE A 71 13.27 7.63 1.25
CA ILE A 71 12.73 6.41 1.87
C ILE A 71 12.62 6.59 3.38
N GLY A 72 13.65 7.17 4.01
CA GLY A 72 13.72 7.41 5.44
C GLY A 72 12.61 8.33 5.93
N GLY A 73 12.37 9.46 5.26
CA GLY A 73 11.29 10.38 5.57
C GLY A 73 9.91 9.72 5.43
N GLY A 74 9.70 8.95 4.35
CA GLY A 74 8.45 8.19 4.15
C GLY A 74 8.20 7.15 5.24
N MET A 75 9.23 6.39 5.64
CA MET A 75 9.13 5.40 6.70
C MET A 75 8.80 6.04 8.06
N LEU A 76 9.41 7.18 8.38
CA LEU A 76 9.18 7.91 9.62
C LEU A 76 7.70 8.32 9.76
N VAL A 77 7.10 8.84 8.68
CA VAL A 77 5.68 9.23 8.65
C VAL A 77 4.76 8.02 8.86
N VAL A 78 5.04 6.89 8.21
CA VAL A 78 4.24 5.66 8.37
C VAL A 78 4.33 5.13 9.80
N LEU A 79 5.54 5.07 10.37
CA LEU A 79 5.75 4.63 11.75
C LEU A 79 5.05 5.55 12.75
N LEU A 80 5.09 6.86 12.53
CA LEU A 80 4.38 7.83 13.37
C LEU A 80 2.86 7.62 13.32
N GLY A 81 2.30 7.39 12.13
CA GLY A 81 0.89 7.05 11.96
C GLY A 81 0.48 5.79 12.72
N LEU A 82 1.30 4.73 12.63
CA LEU A 82 1.08 3.49 13.38
C LEU A 82 1.24 3.67 14.89
N PHE A 83 2.19 4.51 15.32
CA PHE A 83 2.40 4.83 16.73
C PHE A 83 1.19 5.56 17.32
N ILE A 84 0.69 6.60 16.64
CA ILE A 84 -0.52 7.31 17.05
C ILE A 84 -1.70 6.35 17.10
N TRP A 85 -1.86 5.50 16.09
CA TRP A 85 -2.91 4.49 16.06
C TRP A 85 -2.83 3.56 17.28
N ARG A 86 -1.64 3.04 17.60
CA ARG A 86 -1.39 2.19 18.77
C ARG A 86 -1.78 2.87 20.07
N VAL A 87 -1.41 4.15 20.24
CA VAL A 87 -1.70 4.94 21.45
C VAL A 87 -3.18 5.31 21.55
N SER A 88 -3.86 5.53 20.41
CA SER A 88 -5.27 5.90 20.36
C SER A 88 -6.25 4.76 20.65
N GLN A 89 -5.81 3.50 20.63
CA GLN A 89 -6.69 2.36 20.87
C GLN A 89 -7.22 2.38 22.32
N PRO A 90 -8.55 2.54 22.55
CA PRO A 90 -9.09 2.47 23.90
C PRO A 90 -8.94 1.05 24.46
N ARG A 91 -8.57 0.94 25.76
CA ARG A 91 -8.29 -0.32 26.49
C ARG A 91 -9.35 -1.44 26.34
N ARG A 92 -10.55 -1.13 25.86
CA ARG A 92 -11.66 -2.09 25.64
C ARG A 92 -11.40 -3.08 24.48
N LEU A 93 -10.52 -2.76 23.53
CA LEU A 93 -10.19 -3.64 22.40
C LEU A 93 -9.07 -4.64 22.71
N GLN A 94 -8.23 -4.34 23.69
CA GLN A 94 -7.13 -5.23 24.12
C GLN A 94 -7.65 -6.46 24.87
N ALA A 95 -8.74 -6.34 25.63
CA ALA A 95 -9.35 -7.44 26.38
C ALA A 95 -10.20 -8.44 25.56
N ARG A 96 -10.32 -8.25 24.23
CA ARG A 96 -11.04 -9.18 23.32
C ARG A 96 -10.11 -10.06 22.49
N GLN A 97 -8.79 -9.91 22.64
CA GLN A 97 -7.77 -10.60 21.84
C GLN A 97 -6.96 -11.61 22.68
N GLU A 98 -7.30 -11.76 23.96
CA GLU A 98 -6.89 -12.86 24.86
C GLU A 98 -8.08 -13.81 25.06
#